data_AF-A0A966LC13-F1
#
_entry.id   AF-A0A966LC13-F1
#
_cell.length_a   1.000
_cell.length_b   1.000
_cell.length_c   1.000
_cell.angle_alpha   90.00
_cell.angle_beta   90.00
_cell.angle_gamma   90.00
#
_symmetry.space_group_name_H-M   'P 1'
#
loop_
_entity.id
_entity.type
_entity.pdbx_description
1 polymer ?
#
loop_
_entity_poly.entity_id
_entity_poly.type
_entity_poly.pdbx_seq_one_letter_code
_entity_poly.pdbx_strand_id
1 'polypeptide(L)'
;MEKIQRKANRWAQIIGHLPGVAAVFLSGSMVQGISKPTSDIDFFIIAIPGRIWTARFFTNLLLKLTSNLAKPAYHRARICPNHFISAQNLEIVEQDAYSAHLFTHNLPLYDPYDLWPKFIESNSWVNAFGEAFPIVVTLNENQSKNTVPSKKINFIETTLRFLQIFKIRRNPDFKKPGAKIILKADELRFHPDPKNQYWEAKQKNVDLGKLNRQADVEITL
;
A
#
# COMPACT_ATOMS: atom_id res chain seq x y z
N MET A 1 2.26 20.55 -0.50
CA MET A 1 1.50 19.34 -0.87
C MET A 1 1.63 19.00 -2.35
N GLU A 2 1.33 19.94 -3.25
CA GLU A 2 1.37 19.75 -4.72
C GLU A 2 2.67 19.15 -5.28
N LYS A 3 3.85 19.60 -4.80
CA LYS A 3 5.16 19.06 -5.25
C LYS A 3 5.34 17.56 -4.93
N ILE A 4 4.84 17.09 -3.77
CA ILE A 4 4.98 15.68 -3.37
C ILE A 4 3.98 14.82 -4.15
N GLN A 5 2.76 15.32 -4.36
CA GLN A 5 1.76 14.64 -5.19
C GLN A 5 2.23 14.50 -6.64
N ARG A 6 2.80 15.55 -7.24
CA ARG A 6 3.45 15.48 -8.56
C ARG A 6 4.59 14.45 -8.60
N LYS A 7 5.38 14.37 -7.52
CA LYS A 7 6.42 13.34 -7.39
C LYS A 7 5.81 11.94 -7.35
N ALA A 8 4.78 11.72 -6.54
CA ALA A 8 4.08 10.45 -6.44
C ALA A 8 3.52 10.00 -7.80
N ASN A 9 2.82 10.89 -8.51
CA ASN A 9 2.33 10.62 -9.87
C ASN A 9 3.45 10.22 -10.83
N ARG A 10 4.53 11.02 -10.91
CA ARG A 10 5.67 10.72 -11.79
C ARG A 10 6.29 9.36 -11.46
N TRP A 11 6.47 9.05 -10.19
CA TRP A 11 7.11 7.80 -9.78
C TRP A 11 6.20 6.59 -9.92
N ALA A 12 4.90 6.74 -9.73
CA ALA A 12 3.94 5.67 -10.00
C ALA A 12 3.98 5.27 -11.48
N GLN A 13 4.08 6.25 -12.39
CA GLN A 13 4.24 5.98 -13.82
C GLN A 13 5.56 5.26 -14.12
N ILE A 14 6.69 5.71 -13.55
CA ILE A 14 7.99 5.06 -13.78
C ILE A 14 8.00 3.62 -13.22
N ILE A 15 7.51 3.42 -11.99
CA ILE A 15 7.47 2.11 -11.33
C ILE A 15 6.47 1.18 -12.04
N GLY A 16 5.36 1.72 -12.53
CA GLY A 16 4.33 1.00 -13.27
C GLY A 16 4.86 0.23 -14.47
N HIS A 17 5.87 0.78 -15.15
CA HIS A 17 6.50 0.14 -16.31
C HIS A 17 7.61 -0.87 -15.95
N LEU A 18 7.90 -1.09 -14.67
CA LEU A 18 8.93 -2.03 -14.25
C LEU A 18 8.49 -3.49 -14.45
N PRO A 19 9.44 -4.41 -14.69
CA PRO A 19 9.12 -5.82 -14.84
C PRO A 19 8.38 -6.38 -13.62
N GLY A 20 7.23 -6.99 -13.87
CA GLY A 20 6.42 -7.65 -12.84
C GLY A 20 5.41 -6.74 -12.14
N VAL A 21 5.42 -5.42 -12.40
CA VAL A 21 4.40 -4.50 -11.88
C VAL A 21 3.17 -4.52 -12.78
N ALA A 22 1.98 -4.63 -12.18
CA ALA A 22 0.70 -4.54 -12.86
C ALA A 22 0.01 -3.19 -12.58
N ALA A 23 0.03 -2.73 -11.33
CA ALA A 23 -0.51 -1.43 -10.95
C ALA A 23 0.26 -0.82 -9.77
N VAL A 24 0.17 0.49 -9.60
CA VAL A 24 0.74 1.25 -8.49
C VAL A 24 -0.31 2.19 -7.91
N PHE A 25 -0.67 1.95 -6.64
CA PHE A 25 -1.59 2.79 -5.88
C PHE A 25 -0.81 3.58 -4.83
N LEU A 26 -1.23 4.83 -4.62
CA LEU A 26 -0.75 5.66 -3.53
C LEU A 26 -1.48 5.30 -2.24
N SER A 27 -0.75 5.15 -1.15
CA SER A 27 -1.29 4.74 0.16
C SER A 27 -0.78 5.65 1.29
N GLY A 28 -1.16 5.30 2.52
CA GLY A 28 -0.62 5.86 3.75
C GLY A 28 -1.03 7.30 4.06
N SER A 29 -0.17 7.99 4.81
CA SER A 29 -0.51 9.29 5.43
C SER A 29 -0.84 10.40 4.43
N MET A 30 -0.34 10.29 3.19
CA MET A 30 -0.57 11.26 2.13
C MET A 30 -2.02 11.34 1.68
N VAL A 31 -2.64 10.18 1.47
CA VAL A 31 -4.02 10.10 0.98
C VAL A 31 -5.05 10.24 2.10
N GLN A 32 -4.64 9.96 3.33
CA GLN A 32 -5.44 10.21 4.54
C GLN A 32 -5.47 11.68 4.99
N GLY A 33 -4.78 12.59 4.29
CA GLY A 33 -4.75 14.01 4.64
C GLY A 33 -3.96 14.35 5.93
N ILE A 34 -3.30 13.37 6.55
CA ILE A 34 -2.52 13.53 7.79
C ILE A 34 -1.00 13.61 7.55
N SER A 35 -0.60 13.82 6.29
CA SER A 35 0.80 13.89 5.89
C SER A 35 1.50 15.11 6.49
N LYS A 36 2.70 14.89 7.02
CA LYS A 36 3.59 15.93 7.54
C LYS A 36 4.61 16.30 6.45
N PRO A 37 5.26 17.48 6.54
CA PRO A 37 6.37 17.82 5.66
C PRO A 37 7.52 16.81 5.67
N THR A 38 7.59 15.94 6.68
CA THR A 38 8.59 14.88 6.85
C THR A 38 8.12 13.50 6.38
N SER A 39 6.86 13.35 5.95
CA SER A 39 6.31 12.07 5.51
C SER A 39 6.99 11.53 4.25
N ASP A 40 6.98 10.20 4.15
CA ASP A 40 7.29 9.43 2.95
C ASP A 40 6.08 9.31 2.01
N ILE A 41 6.34 8.77 0.82
CA ILE A 41 5.35 8.41 -0.19
C ILE A 41 5.20 6.88 -0.13
N ASP A 42 4.10 6.39 0.43
CA ASP A 42 3.80 4.97 0.50
C ASP A 42 3.18 4.49 -0.82
N PHE A 43 3.77 3.47 -1.44
CA PHE A 43 3.18 2.79 -2.59
C PHE A 43 2.73 1.39 -2.24
N PHE A 44 1.47 1.13 -2.57
CA PHE A 44 0.87 -0.20 -2.63
C PHE A 44 0.94 -0.70 -4.08
N ILE A 45 1.66 -1.80 -4.31
CA ILE A 45 1.99 -2.26 -5.66
C ILE A 45 1.29 -3.59 -5.93
N ILE A 46 0.51 -3.65 -7.01
CA ILE A 46 -0.05 -4.90 -7.49
C ILE A 46 0.92 -5.49 -8.51
N ALA A 47 1.36 -6.72 -8.28
CA ALA A 47 2.27 -7.46 -9.13
C ALA A 47 1.53 -8.39 -10.09
N ILE A 48 2.12 -8.57 -11.27
CA ILE A 48 1.74 -9.60 -12.23
C ILE A 48 1.80 -10.99 -11.53
N PRO A 49 0.80 -11.88 -11.74
CA PRO A 49 0.81 -13.23 -11.18
C PRO A 49 2.13 -13.97 -11.47
N GLY A 50 2.73 -14.54 -10.41
CA GLY A 50 4.01 -15.23 -10.49
C GLY A 50 5.25 -14.33 -10.61
N ARG A 51 5.13 -13.02 -10.35
CA ARG A 51 6.22 -12.02 -10.49
C ARG A 51 6.40 -11.07 -9.31
N ILE A 52 5.83 -11.36 -8.14
CA ILE A 52 5.87 -10.45 -6.98
C ILE A 52 7.30 -10.13 -6.52
N TRP A 53 8.21 -11.11 -6.56
CA TRP A 53 9.61 -10.91 -6.18
C TRP A 53 10.39 -10.17 -7.26
N THR A 54 10.06 -10.39 -8.53
CA THR A 54 10.56 -9.60 -9.66
C THR A 54 10.16 -8.13 -9.52
N ALA A 55 8.87 -7.86 -9.30
CA ALA A 55 8.33 -6.52 -9.11
C ALA A 55 9.02 -5.79 -7.96
N ARG A 56 9.14 -6.47 -6.81
CA ARG A 56 9.83 -5.94 -5.63
C ARG A 56 11.32 -5.67 -5.88
N PHE A 57 12.01 -6.57 -6.60
CA PHE A 57 13.43 -6.42 -6.89
C PHE A 57 13.70 -5.17 -7.73
N PHE A 58 13.04 -5.05 -8.89
CA PHE A 58 13.26 -3.93 -9.79
C PHE A 58 12.81 -2.59 -9.19
N THR A 59 11.69 -2.58 -8.47
CA THR A 59 11.22 -1.38 -7.75
C THR A 59 12.29 -0.92 -6.75
N ASN A 60 12.76 -1.83 -5.89
CA ASN A 60 13.78 -1.48 -4.90
C ASN A 60 15.14 -1.12 -5.53
N LEU A 61 15.52 -1.78 -6.62
CA LEU A 61 16.76 -1.48 -7.34
C LEU A 61 16.72 -0.07 -7.91
N LEU A 62 15.67 0.27 -8.65
CA LEU A 62 15.48 1.62 -9.22
C LEU A 62 15.48 2.70 -8.13
N LEU A 63 14.69 2.49 -7.07
CA LEU A 63 14.60 3.46 -5.99
C LEU A 63 15.93 3.62 -5.23
N LYS A 64 16.74 2.57 -5.12
CA LYS A 64 18.09 2.66 -4.54
C LYS A 64 19.05 3.42 -5.43
N LEU A 65 19.09 3.09 -6.73
CA LEU A 65 20.00 3.73 -7.69
C LEU A 65 19.72 5.23 -7.83
N THR A 66 18.46 5.63 -7.69
CA THR A 66 18.05 7.03 -7.76
C THR A 66 17.99 7.72 -6.40
N SER A 67 18.44 7.06 -5.32
CA SER A 67 18.38 7.58 -3.94
C SER A 67 16.98 7.98 -3.44
N ASN A 68 15.92 7.43 -4.05
CA ASN A 68 14.53 7.69 -3.67
C ASN A 68 13.96 6.64 -2.72
N LEU A 69 14.66 5.54 -2.41
CA LEU A 69 14.17 4.56 -1.45
C LEU A 69 14.19 5.14 -0.01
N ALA A 70 13.04 5.08 0.65
CA ALA A 70 12.91 5.43 2.06
C ALA A 70 13.74 4.48 2.93
N LYS A 71 14.46 5.04 3.90
CA LYS A 71 15.22 4.29 4.92
C LYS A 71 14.82 4.83 6.30
N PRO A 72 14.95 4.06 7.39
CA PRO A 72 14.62 4.53 8.74
C PRO A 72 15.25 5.89 9.08
N ALA A 73 16.54 6.06 8.77
CA ALA A 73 17.27 7.31 8.99
C ALA A 73 16.93 8.45 7.99
N TYR A 74 16.31 8.14 6.85
CA TYR A 74 16.06 9.10 5.77
C TYR A 74 14.75 8.76 5.02
N HIS A 75 13.63 9.29 5.50
CA HIS A 75 12.29 8.98 4.97
C HIS A 75 11.59 10.18 4.30
N ARG A 76 12.01 11.42 4.60
CA ARG A 76 11.38 12.63 4.05
C ARG A 76 11.32 12.64 2.52
N ALA A 77 10.10 12.72 1.98
CA ALA A 77 9.79 12.76 0.54
C ALA A 77 10.42 11.61 -0.27
N ARG A 78 10.78 10.52 0.39
CA ARG A 78 11.26 9.28 -0.24
C ARG A 78 10.11 8.30 -0.41
N ILE A 79 10.32 7.31 -1.26
CA ILE A 79 9.31 6.34 -1.65
C ILE A 79 9.51 5.07 -0.86
N CYS A 80 8.44 4.61 -0.23
CA CYS A 80 8.37 3.37 0.53
C CYS A 80 7.43 2.40 -0.19
N PRO A 81 7.95 1.41 -0.96
CA PRO A 81 7.13 0.33 -1.50
C PRO A 81 6.92 -0.71 -0.40
N ASN A 82 6.00 -0.42 0.52
CA ASN A 82 5.84 -1.16 1.78
C ASN A 82 4.96 -2.42 1.64
N HIS A 83 4.12 -2.47 0.61
CA HIS A 83 3.13 -3.53 0.46
C HIS A 83 2.96 -3.89 -1.02
N PHE A 84 3.14 -5.18 -1.32
CA PHE A 84 2.90 -5.79 -2.61
C PHE A 84 1.85 -6.89 -2.49
N ILE A 85 0.92 -6.96 -3.43
CA ILE A 85 0.03 -8.11 -3.60
C ILE A 85 0.10 -8.63 -5.05
N SER A 86 -0.38 -9.83 -5.30
CA SER A 86 -0.52 -10.36 -6.66
C SER A 86 -1.89 -10.03 -7.24
N ALA A 87 -1.97 -9.68 -8.52
CA ALA A 87 -3.25 -9.52 -9.22
C ALA A 87 -4.10 -10.80 -9.27
N GLN A 88 -3.53 -11.97 -8.92
CA GLN A 88 -4.27 -13.22 -8.76
C GLN A 88 -5.12 -13.26 -7.48
N ASN A 89 -4.74 -12.49 -6.46
CA ASN A 89 -5.42 -12.42 -5.16
C ASN A 89 -5.45 -10.96 -4.69
N LEU A 90 -6.55 -10.27 -5.00
CA LEU A 90 -6.74 -8.85 -4.67
C LEU A 90 -7.37 -8.62 -3.29
N GLU A 91 -7.95 -9.65 -2.68
CA GLU A 91 -8.53 -9.56 -1.35
C GLU A 91 -7.44 -9.41 -0.30
N ILE A 92 -7.60 -8.41 0.57
CA ILE A 92 -6.74 -8.21 1.72
C ILE A 92 -7.11 -9.23 2.80
N VAL A 93 -6.11 -10.01 3.22
CA VAL A 93 -6.28 -11.09 4.21
C VAL A 93 -6.58 -10.54 5.62
N GLU A 94 -6.01 -9.38 5.97
CA GLU A 94 -6.25 -8.74 7.26
C GLU A 94 -7.45 -7.81 7.19
N GLN A 95 -8.57 -8.25 7.73
CA GLN A 95 -9.84 -7.54 7.72
C GLN A 95 -10.14 -6.98 9.11
N ASP A 96 -9.46 -5.89 9.46
CA ASP A 96 -9.70 -5.11 10.68
C ASP A 96 -9.99 -3.64 10.35
N ALA A 97 -10.45 -2.88 11.34
CA ALA A 97 -10.82 -1.48 11.17
C ALA A 97 -9.65 -0.62 10.68
N TYR A 98 -8.42 -0.92 11.11
CA TYR A 98 -7.22 -0.23 10.63
C TYR A 98 -6.97 -0.48 9.15
N SER A 99 -7.05 -1.75 8.73
CA SER A 99 -6.85 -2.16 7.35
C SER A 99 -7.95 -1.60 6.46
N ALA A 100 -9.21 -1.64 6.90
CA ALA A 100 -10.32 -1.01 6.20
C ALA A 100 -10.00 0.46 5.91
N HIS A 101 -9.69 1.23 6.96
CA HIS A 101 -9.33 2.65 6.84
C HIS A 101 -8.10 2.88 5.96
N LEU A 102 -7.07 2.04 6.08
CA LEU A 102 -5.84 2.18 5.30
C LEU A 102 -6.10 1.97 3.80
N PHE A 103 -6.81 0.90 3.43
CA PHE A 103 -6.99 0.52 2.03
C PHE A 103 -8.06 1.34 1.34
N THR A 104 -9.12 1.79 2.03
CA THR A 104 -10.14 2.65 1.43
C THR A 104 -9.60 3.99 0.98
N HIS A 105 -8.54 4.51 1.63
CA HIS A 105 -7.92 5.76 1.22
C HIS A 105 -6.95 5.63 0.05
N ASN A 106 -6.68 4.42 -0.47
CA ASN A 106 -5.76 4.26 -1.58
C ASN A 106 -6.25 4.98 -2.84
N LEU A 107 -5.30 5.50 -3.64
CA LEU A 107 -5.60 6.13 -4.94
C LEU A 107 -4.84 5.45 -6.07
N PRO A 108 -5.50 4.99 -7.16
CA PRO A 108 -4.81 4.40 -8.29
C PRO A 108 -4.07 5.46 -9.10
N LEU A 109 -2.73 5.41 -9.13
CA LEU A 109 -1.90 6.37 -9.88
C LEU A 109 -1.35 5.80 -11.20
N TYR A 110 -1.27 4.47 -11.30
CA TYR A 110 -0.94 3.74 -12.51
C TYR A 110 -1.73 2.42 -12.50
N ASP A 111 -2.67 2.26 -13.43
CA ASP A 111 -3.53 1.07 -13.51
C ASP A 111 -4.00 0.79 -14.95
N PRO A 112 -3.12 0.32 -15.84
CA PRO A 112 -3.46 0.07 -17.25
C PRO A 112 -4.32 -1.20 -17.47
N TYR A 113 -4.66 -1.93 -16.41
CA TYR A 113 -5.40 -3.20 -16.46
C TYR A 113 -6.75 -3.13 -15.73
N ASP A 114 -7.15 -1.94 -15.29
CA ASP A 114 -8.40 -1.69 -14.56
C ASP A 114 -8.55 -2.65 -13.37
N LEU A 115 -7.55 -2.63 -12.47
CA LEU A 115 -7.50 -3.42 -11.25
C LEU A 115 -8.18 -2.71 -10.08
N TRP A 116 -8.34 -1.39 -10.10
CA TRP A 116 -8.98 -0.65 -9.03
C TRP A 116 -10.43 -1.10 -8.76
N PRO A 117 -11.33 -1.22 -9.76
CA PRO A 117 -12.69 -1.73 -9.50
C PRO A 117 -12.71 -3.15 -8.95
N LYS A 118 -11.84 -4.04 -9.46
CA LYS A 118 -11.71 -5.42 -8.98
C LYS A 118 -11.19 -5.49 -7.55
N PHE A 119 -10.28 -4.57 -7.21
CA PHE A 119 -9.78 -4.43 -5.84
C PHE A 119 -10.88 -3.96 -4.89
N ILE A 120 -11.71 -2.99 -5.30
CA ILE A 120 -12.88 -2.55 -4.52
C ILE A 120 -13.84 -3.73 -4.29
N GLU A 121 -14.20 -4.46 -5.36
CA GLU A 121 -15.13 -5.60 -5.30
C GLU A 121 -14.62 -6.70 -4.36
N SER A 122 -13.34 -7.08 -4.50
CA SER A 122 -12.70 -8.10 -3.68
C SER A 122 -12.58 -7.70 -2.20
N ASN A 123 -12.78 -6.43 -1.88
CA ASN A 123 -12.62 -5.89 -0.52
C ASN A 123 -13.90 -5.22 -0.01
N SER A 124 -15.08 -5.72 -0.40
CA SER A 124 -16.37 -5.21 0.08
C SER A 124 -16.58 -5.36 1.61
N TRP A 125 -15.78 -6.19 2.27
CA TRP A 125 -15.76 -6.36 3.73
C TRP A 125 -15.48 -5.05 4.49
N VAL A 126 -14.84 -4.05 3.87
CA VAL A 126 -14.57 -2.75 4.51
C VAL A 126 -15.84 -2.03 4.98
N ASN A 127 -16.98 -2.31 4.33
CA ASN A 127 -18.28 -1.75 4.68
C ASN A 127 -18.72 -2.15 6.11
N ALA A 128 -18.32 -3.34 6.58
CA ALA A 128 -18.60 -3.79 7.93
C ALA A 128 -17.90 -2.94 9.01
N PHE A 129 -16.89 -2.16 8.61
CA PHE A 129 -16.15 -1.22 9.47
C PHE A 129 -16.56 0.25 9.26
N GLY A 130 -17.62 0.51 8.48
CA GLY A 130 -18.09 1.87 8.18
C GLY A 130 -17.20 2.66 7.22
N GLU A 131 -16.27 1.99 6.54
CA GLU A 131 -15.35 2.56 5.56
C GLU A 131 -15.88 2.30 4.14
N ALA A 132 -15.59 3.22 3.21
CA ALA A 132 -15.98 3.08 1.81
C ALA A 132 -14.86 3.59 0.87
N PHE A 133 -14.67 2.93 -0.26
CA PHE A 133 -13.73 3.38 -1.27
C PHE A 133 -14.22 4.66 -1.96
N PRO A 134 -13.32 5.62 -2.28
CA PRO A 134 -13.69 6.81 -3.00
C PRO A 134 -14.15 6.45 -4.42
N ILE A 135 -15.17 7.16 -4.89
CA ILE A 135 -15.59 7.10 -6.29
C ILE A 135 -14.51 7.81 -7.11
N VAL A 136 -13.59 7.02 -7.68
CA VAL A 136 -12.58 7.53 -8.61
C VAL A 136 -13.18 7.46 -10.01
N VAL A 137 -13.57 8.61 -10.56
CA VAL A 137 -14.02 8.70 -11.95
C VAL A 137 -12.80 8.58 -12.85
N THR A 138 -12.55 7.38 -13.37
CA THR A 138 -11.52 7.16 -14.39
C THR A 138 -12.06 7.71 -15.71
N LEU A 139 -11.60 8.90 -16.13
CA LEU A 139 -12.08 9.63 -17.33
C LEU A 139 -11.78 8.95 -18.68
N ASN A 140 -11.45 7.66 -18.71
CA ASN A 140 -11.07 6.95 -19.92
C ASN A 140 -11.96 5.73 -20.17
N GLU A 141 -13.16 5.97 -20.70
CA GLU A 141 -14.07 4.91 -21.19
C GLU A 141 -13.48 4.08 -22.35
N ASN A 142 -12.37 4.52 -22.95
CA ASN A 142 -11.74 3.89 -24.11
C ASN A 142 -10.50 3.02 -23.78
N GLN A 143 -10.19 2.74 -22.51
CA GLN A 143 -9.06 1.85 -22.20
C GLN A 143 -9.45 0.37 -22.34
N SER A 144 -8.90 -0.22 -23.40
CA SER A 144 -8.80 -1.64 -23.76
C SER A 144 -8.98 -2.65 -22.63
N LYS A 145 -9.64 -3.77 -22.98
CA LYS A 145 -9.80 -5.06 -22.27
C LYS A 145 -8.47 -5.78 -21.95
N ASN A 146 -7.44 -5.06 -21.55
CA ASN A 146 -6.14 -5.65 -21.25
C ASN A 146 -6.27 -6.44 -19.96
N THR A 147 -6.28 -7.77 -20.08
CA THR A 147 -6.17 -8.66 -18.94
C THR A 147 -4.74 -8.64 -18.41
N VAL A 148 -4.57 -8.62 -17.08
CA VAL A 148 -3.23 -8.80 -16.50
C VAL A 148 -2.67 -10.14 -16.98
N PRO A 149 -1.48 -10.17 -17.60
CA PRO A 149 -0.91 -11.42 -18.07
C PRO A 149 -0.61 -12.33 -16.88
N SER A 150 -1.06 -13.58 -16.89
CA SER A 150 -0.58 -14.56 -15.91
C SER A 150 0.73 -15.17 -16.40
N LYS A 151 1.77 -15.17 -15.55
CA LYS A 151 3.06 -15.78 -15.90
C LYS A 151 3.33 -16.97 -15.00
N LYS A 152 3.72 -18.10 -15.60
CA LYS A 152 4.30 -19.22 -14.85
C LYS A 152 5.53 -18.73 -14.08
N ILE A 153 5.66 -19.18 -12.84
CA ILE A 153 6.85 -18.94 -12.02
C ILE A 153 8.04 -19.55 -12.75
N ASN A 154 9.12 -18.78 -12.89
CA ASN A 154 10.34 -19.21 -13.56
C ASN A 154 11.56 -19.12 -12.63
N PHE A 155 12.70 -19.61 -13.12
CA PHE A 155 13.95 -19.63 -12.36
C PHE A 155 14.37 -18.24 -11.83
N ILE A 156 14.14 -17.17 -12.61
CA ILE A 156 14.45 -15.80 -12.18
C ILE A 156 13.63 -15.42 -10.95
N GLU A 157 12.30 -15.64 -10.99
CA GLU A 157 11.42 -15.35 -9.85
C GLU A 157 11.84 -16.16 -8.60
N THR A 158 12.11 -17.46 -8.78
CA THR A 158 12.55 -18.34 -7.68
C THR A 158 13.88 -17.89 -7.07
N THR A 159 14.84 -17.50 -7.91
CA THR A 159 16.15 -17.01 -7.47
C THR A 159 16.04 -15.68 -6.74
N LEU A 160 15.28 -14.73 -7.30
CA LEU A 160 15.03 -13.42 -6.66
C LEU A 160 14.29 -13.57 -5.34
N ARG A 161 13.34 -14.50 -5.25
CA ARG A 161 12.66 -14.86 -3.99
C ARG A 161 13.68 -15.32 -2.95
N PHE A 162 14.51 -16.30 -3.30
CA PHE A 162 15.50 -16.86 -2.38
C PHE A 162 16.46 -15.78 -1.85
N LEU A 163 17.08 -15.01 -2.74
CA LEU A 163 18.03 -13.96 -2.37
C LEU A 163 17.39 -12.86 -1.50
N GLN A 164 16.16 -12.44 -1.83
CA GLN A 164 15.47 -11.41 -1.07
C GLN A 164 15.03 -11.91 0.31
N ILE A 165 14.44 -13.11 0.41
CA ILE A 165 14.07 -13.71 1.71
C ILE A 165 15.29 -13.86 2.60
N PHE A 166 16.40 -14.36 2.04
CA PHE A 166 17.65 -14.52 2.78
C PHE A 166 18.15 -13.18 3.34
N LYS A 167 18.12 -12.12 2.52
CA LYS A 167 18.49 -10.77 2.95
C LYS A 167 17.53 -10.21 4.02
N ILE A 168 16.23 -10.41 3.85
CA ILE A 168 15.21 -9.90 4.79
C ILE A 168 15.35 -10.59 6.15
N ARG A 169 15.50 -11.92 6.19
CA ARG A 169 15.64 -12.69 7.44
C ARG A 169 16.90 -12.36 8.24
N ARG A 170 17.94 -11.82 7.58
CA ARG A 170 19.17 -11.34 8.24
C ARG A 170 19.04 -9.92 8.80
N ASN A 171 18.01 -9.16 8.41
CA ASN A 171 17.79 -7.83 8.96
C ASN A 171 17.29 -7.95 10.41
N PRO A 172 17.90 -7.26 11.40
CA PRO A 172 17.40 -7.22 12.78
C PRO A 172 15.92 -6.83 12.90
N ASP A 173 15.42 -5.96 12.02
CA ASP A 173 14.01 -5.54 12.00
C ASP A 173 13.06 -6.72 11.76
N PHE A 174 13.52 -7.81 11.15
CA PHE A 174 12.69 -8.98 10.89
C PHE A 174 12.23 -9.69 12.17
N LYS A 175 13.02 -9.59 13.25
CA LYS A 175 12.74 -10.25 14.53
C LYS A 175 12.17 -9.31 15.59
N LYS A 176 11.87 -8.06 15.24
CA LYS A 176 11.32 -7.10 16.19
C LYS A 176 9.94 -7.58 16.68
N PRO A 177 9.70 -7.67 17.99
CA PRO A 177 8.38 -7.99 18.52
C PRO A 177 7.34 -7.01 17.99
N GLY A 178 6.23 -7.52 17.45
CA GLY A 178 5.17 -6.72 16.83
C GLY A 178 5.40 -6.33 15.37
N ALA A 179 6.54 -6.69 14.76
CA ALA A 179 6.76 -6.48 13.34
C ALA A 179 5.83 -7.39 12.52
N LYS A 180 5.08 -6.78 11.59
CA LYS A 180 4.22 -7.48 10.64
C LYS A 180 4.91 -7.57 9.29
N ILE A 181 5.71 -8.61 9.14
CA ILE A 181 6.39 -8.92 7.88
C ILE A 181 5.80 -10.19 7.28
N ILE A 182 5.14 -10.03 6.13
CA ILE A 182 4.50 -11.12 5.38
C ILE A 182 5.35 -11.40 4.15
N LEU A 183 5.71 -12.67 3.91
CA LEU A 183 6.53 -13.11 2.79
C LEU A 183 5.88 -14.30 2.06
N LYS A 184 4.64 -14.13 1.62
CA LYS A 184 3.86 -15.15 0.90
C LYS A 184 4.07 -15.03 -0.61
N ALA A 185 3.51 -15.97 -1.37
CA ALA A 185 3.60 -15.99 -2.84
C ALA A 185 2.74 -14.89 -3.49
N ASP A 186 1.71 -14.44 -2.80
CA ASP A 186 0.68 -13.51 -3.23
C ASP A 186 0.67 -12.20 -2.44
N GLU A 187 1.35 -12.12 -1.29
CA GLU A 187 1.47 -10.92 -0.47
C GLU A 187 2.88 -10.75 0.11
N LEU A 188 3.46 -9.56 -0.07
CA LEU A 188 4.66 -9.10 0.63
C LEU A 188 4.34 -7.81 1.39
N ARG A 189 4.40 -7.84 2.71
CA ARG A 189 4.09 -6.68 3.57
C ARG A 189 5.26 -6.40 4.51
N PHE A 190 5.61 -5.12 4.68
CA PHE A 190 6.76 -4.68 5.47
C PHE A 190 6.37 -3.56 6.45
N HIS A 191 5.68 -3.91 7.54
CA HIS A 191 5.43 -2.99 8.66
C HIS A 191 6.24 -3.42 9.88
N PRO A 192 7.43 -2.84 10.12
CA PRO A 192 8.26 -3.20 11.27
C PRO A 192 7.65 -2.73 12.60
N ASP A 193 6.74 -1.75 12.58
CA ASP A 193 6.06 -1.23 13.76
C ASP A 193 4.55 -1.53 13.71
N PRO A 194 3.93 -1.99 14.81
CA PRO A 194 2.51 -2.35 14.86
C PRO A 194 1.64 -1.09 14.83
N LYS A 195 1.22 -0.64 13.65
CA LYS A 195 0.39 0.57 13.49
C LYS A 195 -1.05 0.39 14.00
N ASN A 196 -1.60 -0.83 13.96
CA ASN A 196 -2.99 -1.13 14.32
C ASN A 196 -3.26 -0.82 15.80
N GLN A 197 -2.36 -1.24 16.70
CA GLN A 197 -2.51 -1.02 18.15
C GLN A 197 -2.58 0.46 18.53
N TYR A 198 -1.76 1.30 17.89
CA TYR A 198 -1.79 2.75 18.10
C TYR A 198 -3.02 3.40 17.46
N TRP A 199 -3.47 2.89 16.31
CA TRP A 199 -4.64 3.43 15.59
C TRP A 199 -5.94 3.15 16.35
N GLU A 200 -6.13 1.93 16.84
CA GLU A 200 -7.30 1.58 17.67
C GLU A 200 -7.37 2.41 18.94
N ALA A 201 -6.24 2.60 19.62
CA ALA A 201 -6.16 3.47 20.80
C ALA A 201 -6.49 4.94 20.45
N LYS A 202 -6.06 5.42 19.27
CA LYS A 202 -6.32 6.78 18.81
C LYS A 202 -7.79 6.99 18.39
N GLN A 203 -8.39 6.03 17.69
CA GLN A 203 -9.81 6.06 17.30
C GLN A 203 -10.71 6.08 18.54
N LYS A 204 -10.47 5.19 19.50
CA LYS A 204 -11.21 5.19 20.78
C LYS A 204 -11.16 6.55 21.48
N ASN A 205 -10.00 7.19 21.50
CA ASN A 205 -9.86 8.53 22.09
C ASN A 205 -10.56 9.63 21.29
N VAL A 206 -10.61 9.53 19.96
CA VAL A 206 -11.35 10.46 19.10
C VAL A 206 -12.86 10.30 19.30
N ASP A 207 -13.35 9.07 19.37
CA ASP A 207 -14.77 8.78 19.59
C ASP A 207 -15.24 9.20 20.98
N LEU A 208 -14.44 8.93 22.02
CA LEU A 208 -14.67 9.45 23.38
C LEU A 208 -14.69 10.99 23.40
N GLY A 209 -13.78 11.63 22.66
CA GLY A 209 -13.74 13.09 22.54
C GLY A 209 -14.89 13.69 21.71
N LYS A 210 -15.57 12.91 20.86
CA LYS A 210 -16.80 13.32 20.16
C LYS A 210 -18.03 13.13 21.03
N LEU A 211 -18.12 12.01 21.74
CA LEU A 211 -19.18 11.72 22.71
C LEU A 211 -19.21 12.74 23.85
N ASN A 212 -18.06 13.07 24.44
CA ASN A 212 -17.99 14.09 25.49
C ASN A 212 -18.41 15.47 24.97
N ARG A 213 -18.04 15.83 23.74
CA ARG A 213 -18.47 17.10 23.12
C ARG A 213 -19.96 17.13 22.79
N GLN A 214 -20.59 16.01 22.46
CA GLN A 214 -22.05 15.93 22.30
C GLN A 214 -22.76 16.03 23.66
N ALA A 215 -22.24 15.35 24.69
CA ALA A 215 -22.78 15.44 26.05
C ALA A 215 -22.67 16.87 26.64
N ASP A 216 -21.54 17.56 26.41
CA ASP A 216 -21.36 18.95 26.86
C ASP A 216 -22.33 19.92 26.16
N VAL A 217 -22.71 19.63 24.91
CA VAL A 217 -23.70 20.43 24.16
C VAL A 217 -25.13 20.16 24.63
N GLU A 218 -25.46 18.92 25.02
CA GLU A 218 -26.78 18.58 25.58
C GLU A 218 -26.99 19.07 27.03
N ILE A 219 -25.92 19.24 27.82
CA ILE A 219 -26.01 19.75 29.20
C ILE A 219 -26.11 21.29 29.25
N THR A 220 -25.83 21.98 28.12
CA THR A 220 -25.86 23.45 28.03
C THR A 220 -27.17 23.99 27.41
N LEU A 221 -28.16 23.13 27.16
CA LEU A 221 -29.52 23.47 26.70
C LEU A 221 -30.55 23.24 27.81
#